data_AF-A0A409VWZ7-F1
#
_entry.id   AF-A0A409VWZ7-F1
#
_cell.length_a   1.000
_cell.length_b   1.000
_cell.length_c   1.000
_cell.angle_alpha   90.00
_cell.angle_beta   90.00
_cell.angle_gamma   90.00
#
_symmetry.space_group_name_H-M   'P 1'
#
loop_
_entity.id
_entity.type
_entity.pdbx_description
1 polymer ?
#
loop_
_entity_poly.entity_id
_entity_poly.type
_entity_poly.pdbx_seq_one_letter_code
_entity_poly.pdbx_strand_id
1 'polypeptide(L)'
;MPLAIPSSMTSRLKIPGRKLSQSKSSSASSTDMAQVNSEVNAPIFDFSNTPVAKSYQGFYVKVIDDVFTPEECQELIALAESDSEWKQAAVHYGLGQHENYVDTDYRNSQRILRFDHEAAGKIYRKLFPYIQELVQIKPGDKWENVVGPPGKVREIWELVGLNERLSFLRYEKGHYFRPHCDGQLALPDGRQSRVTLQIYLGDDDVEGGATRIIGRNRKYVDIEPKKGRVLIFQQRSLSHSGEDVTKGVKHAKNRNIRTRLFAVQRSRRSDSTTLIPSAEALKTIELESHQVLYLTCYSNFITMPWPKVNPKFNAPVFDFSNTPVADTYQGFYVKVIDDVFTPEECQELIALAESDAEWKQAAVHYGLGQHQNYVDTDYRNSQRILRFDKEAADKIYQKLLPYIPELVKIQPGDEWETVIAPRGRVKGTWDLVGLNERLSFLRYESGHYFRPHCDGQLRLPDGRCARVTLQIYLGGGEVEGGATRIIGKDDRYVDIEPKRGRVLIFQQRDLYHSGEDVTKGVKYALRSDFMFRPRPLNAD
;
A
#
# COMPACT_ATOMS: atom_id res chain seq x y z
N MET A 1 -50.87 -26.19 -2.00
CA MET A 1 -50.35 -25.94 -3.37
C MET A 1 -49.40 -24.75 -3.30
N PRO A 2 -48.13 -24.86 -3.74
CA PRO A 2 -47.24 -23.72 -3.84
C PRO A 2 -47.51 -22.92 -5.13
N LEU A 3 -47.50 -21.59 -5.03
CA LEU A 3 -47.61 -20.69 -6.17
C LEU A 3 -46.23 -20.41 -6.79
N ALA A 4 -46.16 -20.39 -8.12
CA ALA A 4 -44.92 -20.21 -8.86
C ALA A 4 -44.44 -18.74 -8.84
N ILE A 5 -43.12 -18.56 -8.90
CA ILE A 5 -42.45 -17.27 -9.12
C ILE A 5 -41.85 -17.28 -10.54
N PRO A 6 -41.95 -16.20 -11.34
CA PRO A 6 -41.61 -16.25 -12.76
C PRO A 6 -40.10 -16.33 -13.03
N SER A 7 -39.74 -17.00 -14.13
CA SER A 7 -38.39 -16.99 -14.67
C SER A 7 -38.01 -15.60 -15.22
N SER A 8 -36.82 -15.12 -14.88
CA SER A 8 -36.19 -13.97 -15.56
C SER A 8 -34.94 -14.44 -16.33
N MET A 9 -34.73 -13.84 -17.50
CA MET A 9 -33.77 -14.34 -18.50
C MET A 9 -32.32 -14.19 -18.03
N THR A 10 -31.58 -15.30 -18.02
CA THR A 10 -30.11 -15.33 -17.98
C THR A 10 -29.57 -15.64 -19.38
N SER A 11 -28.93 -14.66 -20.02
CA SER A 11 -28.31 -14.83 -21.33
C SER A 11 -26.90 -15.43 -21.20
N ARG A 12 -26.76 -16.75 -21.32
CA ARG A 12 -25.45 -17.39 -21.54
C ARG A 12 -25.06 -17.28 -23.01
N LEU A 13 -23.94 -16.62 -23.31
CA LEU A 13 -23.36 -16.58 -24.66
C LEU A 13 -22.54 -17.85 -24.93
N LYS A 14 -22.81 -18.51 -26.07
CA LYS A 14 -21.94 -19.53 -26.66
C LYS A 14 -21.23 -18.94 -27.88
N ILE A 15 -19.94 -19.21 -28.03
CA ILE A 15 -19.12 -18.82 -29.19
C ILE A 15 -18.58 -20.12 -29.85
N PRO A 16 -18.47 -20.20 -31.20
CA PRO A 16 -18.15 -21.47 -31.87
C PRO A 16 -16.66 -21.81 -31.82
N GLY A 17 -16.32 -23.05 -31.44
CA GLY A 17 -14.95 -23.56 -31.49
C GLY A 17 -14.48 -23.91 -32.90
N ARG A 18 -13.16 -23.83 -33.14
CA ARG A 18 -12.53 -24.24 -34.42
C ARG A 18 -11.44 -25.29 -34.16
N LYS A 19 -11.27 -26.22 -35.12
CA LYS A 19 -10.41 -27.42 -35.00
C LYS A 19 -8.92 -27.09 -35.03
N LEU A 20 -8.14 -27.86 -34.26
CA LEU A 20 -6.67 -27.91 -34.31
C LEU A 20 -6.17 -28.65 -35.57
N SER A 21 -5.01 -28.23 -36.08
CA SER A 21 -4.16 -28.98 -37.03
C SER A 21 -2.69 -28.88 -36.62
N GLN A 22 -1.89 -29.88 -37.01
CA GLN A 22 -0.62 -30.22 -36.34
C GLN A 22 0.63 -29.47 -36.83
N SER A 23 1.53 -29.25 -35.86
CA SER A 23 3.00 -29.12 -35.89
C SER A 23 3.81 -28.95 -37.19
N LYS A 24 4.86 -28.13 -37.08
CA LYS A 24 6.26 -28.54 -37.36
C LYS A 24 7.28 -27.61 -36.69
N SER A 25 8.48 -28.14 -36.45
CA SER A 25 9.58 -27.49 -35.73
C SER A 25 10.65 -26.91 -36.66
N SER A 26 11.33 -25.85 -36.21
CA SER A 26 12.71 -25.52 -36.63
C SER A 26 13.35 -24.50 -35.66
N SER A 27 14.67 -24.51 -35.61
CA SER A 27 15.53 -23.67 -34.76
C SER A 27 16.21 -22.55 -35.56
N ALA A 28 16.30 -21.33 -35.02
CA ALA A 28 17.23 -20.29 -35.48
C ALA A 28 17.52 -19.24 -34.40
N SER A 29 18.54 -18.40 -34.66
CA SER A 29 19.30 -17.63 -33.68
C SER A 29 18.87 -16.16 -33.48
N SER A 30 19.58 -15.47 -32.59
CA SER A 30 19.40 -14.08 -32.18
C SER A 30 19.70 -13.04 -33.29
N THR A 31 18.73 -12.76 -34.16
CA THR A 31 18.51 -11.45 -34.81
C THR A 31 17.20 -11.52 -35.60
N ASP A 32 16.08 -11.12 -35.00
CA ASP A 32 14.86 -10.68 -35.71
C ASP A 32 13.86 -10.07 -34.71
N MET A 33 13.90 -8.74 -34.57
CA MET A 33 12.87 -7.94 -33.88
C MET A 33 12.29 -6.89 -34.83
N ALA A 34 11.87 -7.35 -36.02
CA ALA A 34 11.01 -6.63 -36.94
C ALA A 34 10.15 -7.63 -37.74
N GLN A 35 8.89 -7.29 -38.01
CA GLN A 35 7.93 -8.06 -38.82
C GLN A 35 7.48 -9.44 -38.30
N VAL A 36 6.61 -9.44 -37.29
CA VAL A 36 5.44 -10.35 -37.30
C VAL A 36 4.19 -9.51 -37.10
N ASN A 37 3.56 -9.12 -38.21
CA ASN A 37 2.28 -8.40 -38.21
C ASN A 37 1.21 -9.29 -38.86
N SER A 38 0.73 -10.28 -38.11
CA SER A 38 -0.58 -10.87 -38.34
C SER A 38 -1.54 -10.26 -37.32
N GLU A 39 -2.63 -9.64 -37.78
CA GLU A 39 -3.61 -9.03 -36.89
C GLU A 39 -4.30 -10.12 -36.05
N VAL A 40 -3.87 -10.26 -34.79
CA VAL A 40 -4.47 -11.21 -33.87
C VAL A 40 -5.84 -10.67 -33.47
N ASN A 41 -6.89 -11.22 -34.09
CA ASN A 41 -8.27 -10.79 -33.90
C ASN A 41 -8.79 -11.14 -32.50
N ALA A 42 -8.47 -10.29 -31.54
CA ALA A 42 -9.06 -10.25 -30.21
C ALA A 42 -9.92 -8.99 -30.09
N PRO A 43 -11.25 -9.09 -30.22
CA PRO A 43 -12.13 -7.94 -30.14
C PRO A 43 -12.17 -7.36 -28.73
N ILE A 44 -12.36 -6.03 -28.65
CA ILE A 44 -12.73 -5.36 -27.40
C ILE A 44 -14.08 -5.89 -26.91
N PHE A 45 -14.26 -6.02 -25.60
CA PHE A 45 -15.53 -6.38 -25.01
C PHE A 45 -16.55 -5.26 -25.23
N ASP A 46 -17.56 -5.52 -26.07
CA ASP A 46 -18.62 -4.55 -26.35
C ASP A 46 -19.67 -4.52 -25.25
N PHE A 47 -19.65 -3.44 -24.47
CA PHE A 47 -20.66 -3.19 -23.45
C PHE A 47 -22.05 -2.86 -24.00
N SER A 48 -22.21 -2.48 -25.27
CA SER A 48 -23.45 -1.89 -25.80
C SER A 48 -24.70 -2.75 -25.59
N ASN A 49 -24.54 -4.07 -25.72
CA ASN A 49 -25.60 -5.06 -25.58
C ASN A 49 -25.72 -5.65 -24.16
N THR A 50 -25.00 -5.10 -23.18
CA THR A 50 -24.95 -5.63 -21.80
C THR A 50 -25.85 -4.85 -20.83
N PRO A 51 -26.29 -5.47 -19.72
CA PRO A 51 -27.03 -4.77 -18.65
C PRO A 51 -26.29 -3.57 -18.03
N VAL A 52 -24.97 -3.49 -18.23
CA VAL A 52 -24.08 -2.45 -17.71
C VAL A 52 -23.68 -1.39 -18.76
N ALA A 53 -24.23 -1.45 -19.99
CA ALA A 53 -23.94 -0.52 -21.09
C ALA A 53 -23.90 0.96 -20.66
N LYS A 54 -24.96 1.42 -19.98
CA LYS A 54 -25.09 2.81 -19.48
C LYS A 54 -24.06 3.21 -18.41
N SER A 55 -23.36 2.25 -17.80
CA SER A 55 -22.30 2.51 -16.80
C SER A 55 -20.91 2.55 -17.42
N TYR A 56 -20.68 1.78 -18.49
CA TYR A 56 -19.34 1.45 -19.01
C TYR A 56 -19.16 1.66 -20.53
N GLN A 57 -20.06 2.41 -21.18
CA GLN A 57 -19.83 2.91 -22.53
C GLN A 57 -18.51 3.71 -22.57
N GLY A 58 -17.60 3.32 -23.47
CA GLY A 58 -16.26 3.93 -23.58
C GLY A 58 -15.24 3.49 -22.51
N PHE A 59 -15.53 2.43 -21.74
CA PHE A 59 -14.53 1.79 -20.88
C PHE A 59 -13.80 0.70 -21.63
N TYR A 60 -12.50 0.54 -21.35
CA TYR A 60 -11.70 -0.54 -21.91
C TYR A 60 -11.85 -1.83 -21.09
N VAL A 61 -12.39 -2.87 -21.73
CA VAL A 61 -12.34 -4.27 -21.29
C VAL A 61 -12.04 -5.15 -22.50
N LYS A 62 -11.24 -6.19 -22.30
CA LYS A 62 -10.88 -7.18 -23.32
C LYS A 62 -10.90 -8.57 -22.68
N VAL A 63 -11.60 -9.51 -23.30
CA VAL A 63 -11.63 -10.92 -22.90
C VAL A 63 -11.07 -11.72 -24.06
N ILE A 64 -10.03 -12.50 -23.79
CA ILE A 64 -9.29 -13.24 -24.81
C ILE A 64 -9.15 -14.67 -24.34
N ASP A 65 -9.71 -15.59 -25.09
CA ASP A 65 -9.64 -17.02 -24.79
C ASP A 65 -8.32 -17.62 -25.29
N ASP A 66 -7.90 -18.71 -24.65
CA ASP A 66 -6.88 -19.63 -25.17
C ASP A 66 -5.53 -18.95 -25.48
N VAL A 67 -5.19 -17.89 -24.73
CA VAL A 67 -3.90 -17.17 -24.86
C VAL A 67 -2.77 -18.00 -24.28
N PHE A 68 -2.98 -18.59 -23.10
CA PHE A 68 -2.03 -19.50 -22.45
C PHE A 68 -2.50 -20.95 -22.63
N THR A 69 -1.58 -21.85 -22.97
CA THR A 69 -1.91 -23.29 -23.05
C THR A 69 -2.06 -23.89 -21.64
N PRO A 70 -2.70 -25.07 -21.49
CA PRO A 70 -2.78 -25.75 -20.21
C PRO A 70 -1.42 -26.01 -19.55
N GLU A 71 -0.39 -26.26 -20.36
CA GLU A 71 1.00 -26.46 -19.94
C GLU A 71 1.61 -25.15 -19.40
N GLU A 72 1.48 -24.04 -20.13
CA GLU A 72 1.95 -22.73 -19.66
C GLU A 72 1.22 -22.28 -18.39
N CYS A 73 -0.08 -22.58 -18.26
CA CYS A 73 -0.81 -22.39 -17.01
C CYS A 73 -0.23 -23.23 -15.87
N GLN A 74 0.18 -24.48 -16.14
CA GLN A 74 0.79 -25.36 -15.15
C GLN A 74 2.22 -24.92 -14.76
N GLU A 75 3.01 -24.40 -15.70
CA GLU A 75 4.32 -23.79 -15.41
C GLU A 75 4.20 -22.57 -14.50
N LEU A 76 3.25 -21.67 -14.80
CA LEU A 76 2.95 -20.51 -13.96
C LEU A 76 2.45 -20.92 -12.57
N ILE A 77 1.70 -22.01 -12.48
CA ILE A 77 1.30 -22.61 -11.20
C ILE A 77 2.51 -23.13 -10.41
N ALA A 78 3.41 -23.86 -11.07
CA ALA A 78 4.61 -24.42 -10.45
C ALA A 78 5.56 -23.31 -9.95
N LEU A 79 5.72 -22.23 -10.72
CA LEU A 79 6.47 -21.02 -10.33
C LEU A 79 5.91 -20.33 -9.06
N ALA A 80 4.60 -20.43 -8.83
CA ALA A 80 4.01 -19.89 -7.61
C ALA A 80 4.26 -20.78 -6.38
N GLU A 81 4.20 -22.10 -6.55
CA GLU A 81 4.29 -23.08 -5.47
C GLU A 81 5.73 -23.60 -5.22
N SER A 82 6.74 -23.14 -5.97
CA SER A 82 8.13 -23.65 -5.91
C SER A 82 8.83 -23.47 -4.56
N ASP A 83 8.55 -22.36 -3.88
CA ASP A 83 9.26 -21.91 -2.67
C ASP A 83 8.35 -21.03 -1.79
N SER A 84 7.02 -21.18 -1.89
CA SER A 84 6.07 -20.47 -1.04
C SER A 84 4.74 -21.18 -0.87
N GLU A 85 4.16 -21.02 0.31
CA GLU A 85 2.87 -21.58 0.68
C GLU A 85 1.71 -20.60 0.45
N TRP A 86 0.53 -21.14 0.19
CA TRP A 86 -0.71 -20.36 0.09
C TRP A 86 -1.11 -19.79 1.45
N LYS A 87 -1.08 -18.46 1.57
CA LYS A 87 -1.52 -17.73 2.76
C LYS A 87 -2.84 -17.02 2.50
N GLN A 88 -3.54 -16.61 3.56
CA GLN A 88 -4.78 -15.86 3.43
C GLN A 88 -4.55 -14.55 2.66
N ALA A 89 -5.38 -14.25 1.65
CA ALA A 89 -5.16 -13.10 0.79
C ALA A 89 -5.59 -11.81 1.49
N ALA A 90 -4.63 -11.12 2.09
CA ALA A 90 -4.85 -9.82 2.66
C ALA A 90 -5.40 -8.80 1.63
N VAL A 91 -6.27 -7.93 2.11
CA VAL A 91 -6.75 -6.73 1.42
C VAL A 91 -5.61 -5.70 1.46
N HIS A 92 -5.32 -5.08 0.31
CA HIS A 92 -4.37 -3.98 0.25
C HIS A 92 -5.10 -2.66 0.50
N TYR A 93 -4.56 -1.83 1.40
CA TYR A 93 -4.97 -0.44 1.57
C TYR A 93 -3.81 0.55 1.44
N GLY A 94 -2.75 0.16 0.72
CA GLY A 94 -1.67 1.06 0.35
C GLY A 94 -0.37 0.35 -0.06
N LEU A 95 0.76 0.92 0.34
CA LEU A 95 1.96 1.02 -0.50
C LEU A 95 3.12 0.12 -0.11
N GLY A 96 3.35 -0.02 1.19
CA GLY A 96 4.42 -0.82 1.74
C GLY A 96 4.24 -2.30 1.42
N GLN A 97 5.37 -3.02 1.36
CA GLN A 97 5.36 -4.48 1.15
C GLN A 97 4.60 -5.23 2.27
N HIS A 98 4.32 -4.57 3.40
CA HIS A 98 3.62 -5.11 4.56
C HIS A 98 2.21 -4.52 4.81
N GLU A 99 1.67 -3.68 3.91
CA GLU A 99 0.31 -3.12 4.06
C GLU A 99 -0.77 -4.14 3.64
N ASN A 100 -0.96 -5.12 4.51
CA ASN A 100 -1.75 -6.33 4.32
C ASN A 100 -2.56 -6.63 5.59
N TYR A 101 -3.87 -6.34 5.59
CA TYR A 101 -4.78 -6.83 6.64
C TYR A 101 -5.72 -7.89 6.08
N VAL A 102 -6.07 -8.89 6.89
CA VAL A 102 -6.98 -9.98 6.51
C VAL A 102 -8.38 -9.61 6.96
N ASP A 103 -9.29 -9.53 6.00
CA ASP A 103 -10.74 -9.36 6.20
C ASP A 103 -11.44 -10.44 5.39
N THR A 104 -11.87 -11.50 6.07
CA THR A 104 -12.48 -12.67 5.45
C THR A 104 -13.92 -12.43 5.00
N ASP A 105 -14.60 -11.41 5.52
CA ASP A 105 -15.97 -11.05 5.14
C ASP A 105 -16.00 -10.21 3.85
N TYR A 106 -14.89 -9.51 3.58
CA TYR A 106 -14.60 -8.83 2.32
C TYR A 106 -13.86 -9.71 1.31
N ARG A 107 -12.93 -10.56 1.78
CA ARG A 107 -12.08 -11.41 0.94
C ARG A 107 -11.53 -12.63 1.69
N ASN A 108 -12.10 -13.80 1.45
CA ASN A 108 -11.63 -15.08 2.01
C ASN A 108 -10.73 -15.92 1.08
N SER A 109 -10.36 -15.45 -0.12
CA SER A 109 -9.39 -16.13 -1.00
C SER A 109 -7.98 -16.29 -0.40
N GLN A 110 -7.16 -17.18 -0.96
CA GLN A 110 -5.72 -17.32 -0.66
C GLN A 110 -4.84 -16.63 -1.72
N ARG A 111 -3.58 -16.30 -1.37
CA ARG A 111 -2.62 -15.61 -2.26
C ARG A 111 -1.17 -16.07 -2.03
N ILE A 112 -0.41 -16.09 -3.12
CA ILE A 112 1.06 -16.03 -3.14
C ILE A 112 1.45 -14.76 -3.91
N LEU A 113 2.44 -14.02 -3.39
CA LEU A 113 3.08 -12.91 -4.11
C LEU A 113 4.46 -13.37 -4.56
N ARG A 114 4.76 -13.22 -5.86
CA ARG A 114 6.07 -13.48 -6.44
C ARG A 114 6.57 -12.21 -7.10
N PHE A 115 7.87 -11.92 -6.95
CA PHE A 115 8.54 -10.86 -7.67
C PHE A 115 9.46 -11.53 -8.70
N ASP A 116 9.08 -11.47 -9.98
CA ASP A 116 9.75 -12.19 -11.06
C ASP A 116 9.70 -11.38 -12.36
N HIS A 117 10.85 -10.81 -12.72
CA HIS A 117 11.02 -10.03 -13.95
C HIS A 117 10.93 -10.90 -15.22
N GLU A 118 11.40 -12.16 -15.19
CA GLU A 118 11.46 -13.01 -16.37
C GLU A 118 10.07 -13.51 -16.75
N ALA A 119 9.30 -14.00 -15.76
CA ALA A 119 7.91 -14.40 -15.92
C ALA A 119 7.04 -13.23 -16.36
N ALA A 120 7.18 -12.05 -15.74
CA ALA A 120 6.46 -10.84 -16.15
C ALA A 120 6.82 -10.42 -17.59
N GLY A 121 8.10 -10.50 -17.98
CA GLY A 121 8.57 -10.22 -19.33
C GLY A 121 8.14 -11.24 -20.39
N LYS A 122 7.99 -12.53 -20.02
CA LYS A 122 7.39 -13.57 -20.88
C LYS A 122 5.90 -13.31 -21.10
N ILE A 123 5.14 -13.08 -20.02
CA ILE A 123 3.71 -12.74 -20.06
C ILE A 123 3.48 -11.47 -20.89
N TYR A 124 4.28 -10.42 -20.69
CA TYR A 124 4.18 -9.17 -21.45
C TYR A 124 4.37 -9.38 -22.95
N ARG A 125 5.46 -10.05 -23.36
CA ARG A 125 5.74 -10.32 -24.78
C ARG A 125 4.64 -11.14 -25.45
N LYS A 126 4.11 -12.15 -24.75
CA LYS A 126 3.02 -13.00 -25.23
C LYS A 126 1.69 -12.23 -25.39
N LEU A 127 1.44 -11.23 -24.53
CA LEU A 127 0.26 -10.37 -24.59
C LEU A 127 0.41 -9.16 -25.51
N PHE A 128 1.63 -8.75 -25.85
CA PHE A 128 1.88 -7.54 -26.64
C PHE A 128 1.08 -7.46 -27.97
N PRO A 129 0.95 -8.53 -28.79
CA PRO A 129 0.12 -8.50 -30.00
C PRO A 129 -1.36 -8.19 -29.74
N TYR A 130 -1.85 -8.47 -28.53
CA TYR A 130 -3.24 -8.33 -28.13
C TYR A 130 -3.57 -6.99 -27.47
N ILE A 131 -2.60 -6.10 -27.26
CA ILE A 131 -2.78 -4.82 -26.51
C ILE A 131 -2.17 -3.61 -27.25
N GLN A 132 -2.01 -3.70 -28.57
CA GLN A 132 -1.46 -2.63 -29.41
C GLN A 132 -2.18 -1.29 -29.22
N GLU A 133 -3.49 -1.31 -29.00
CA GLU A 133 -4.31 -0.14 -28.75
C GLU A 133 -4.05 0.57 -27.40
N LEU A 134 -3.26 -0.06 -26.51
CA LEU A 134 -2.79 0.53 -25.25
C LEU A 134 -1.32 1.00 -25.31
N VAL A 135 -0.58 0.67 -26.39
CA VAL A 135 0.87 0.94 -26.48
C VAL A 135 1.19 2.43 -26.36
N GLN A 136 0.36 3.28 -26.96
CA GLN A 136 0.43 4.73 -26.79
C GLN A 136 -0.98 5.32 -26.71
N ILE A 137 -1.25 6.15 -25.70
CA ILE A 137 -2.53 6.86 -25.50
C ILE A 137 -2.24 8.36 -25.41
N LYS A 138 -2.81 9.13 -26.33
CA LYS A 138 -2.64 10.59 -26.47
C LYS A 138 -3.89 11.33 -25.97
N PRO A 139 -3.78 12.64 -25.66
CA PRO A 139 -4.94 13.47 -25.36
C PRO A 139 -5.95 13.45 -26.53
N GLY A 140 -7.20 13.11 -26.23
CA GLY A 140 -8.28 12.94 -27.21
C GLY A 140 -8.38 11.56 -27.87
N ASP A 141 -7.51 10.59 -27.59
CA ASP A 141 -7.62 9.24 -28.14
C ASP A 141 -8.84 8.48 -27.59
N LYS A 142 -9.33 7.48 -28.35
CA LYS A 142 -10.46 6.61 -27.97
C LYS A 142 -10.33 6.03 -26.55
N TRP A 143 -9.10 5.74 -26.11
CA TRP A 143 -8.81 5.12 -24.81
C TRP A 143 -8.28 6.10 -23.76
N GLU A 144 -8.43 7.41 -23.96
CA GLU A 144 -8.04 8.45 -22.98
C GLU A 144 -8.63 8.19 -21.58
N ASN A 145 -9.84 7.61 -21.50
CA ASN A 145 -10.51 7.23 -20.24
C ASN A 145 -9.74 6.18 -19.40
N VAL A 146 -8.81 5.43 -20.00
CA VAL A 146 -7.95 4.47 -19.28
C VAL A 146 -6.97 5.20 -18.36
N VAL A 147 -6.40 6.30 -18.84
CA VAL A 147 -5.28 7.01 -18.20
C VAL A 147 -5.72 8.26 -17.43
N GLY A 148 -6.85 8.88 -17.80
CA GLY A 148 -7.44 10.02 -17.09
C GLY A 148 -8.90 10.28 -17.48
N PRO A 149 -9.53 11.36 -17.00
CA PRO A 149 -10.87 11.74 -17.47
C PRO A 149 -10.80 12.22 -18.94
N PRO A 150 -11.73 11.81 -19.82
CA PRO A 150 -11.78 12.32 -21.19
C PRO A 150 -11.79 13.84 -21.29
N GLY A 151 -11.04 14.40 -22.24
CA GLY A 151 -10.80 15.83 -22.44
C GLY A 151 -9.88 16.51 -21.41
N LYS A 152 -9.44 15.79 -20.36
CA LYS A 152 -8.58 16.32 -19.29
C LYS A 152 -7.14 15.79 -19.31
N VAL A 153 -6.81 14.78 -20.12
CA VAL A 153 -5.43 14.32 -20.28
C VAL A 153 -4.63 15.37 -21.07
N ARG A 154 -3.36 15.56 -20.73
CA ARG A 154 -2.47 16.56 -21.37
C ARG A 154 -1.17 15.94 -21.87
N GLU A 155 -0.79 14.81 -21.29
CA GLU A 155 0.42 14.03 -21.52
C GLU A 155 0.18 12.94 -22.55
N ILE A 156 1.26 12.48 -23.20
CA ILE A 156 1.24 11.21 -23.93
C ILE A 156 1.60 10.10 -22.93
N TRP A 157 0.86 9.00 -22.96
CA TRP A 157 1.10 7.82 -22.16
C TRP A 157 1.67 6.70 -23.03
N GLU A 158 2.73 6.04 -22.57
CA GLU A 158 3.38 4.92 -23.28
C GLU A 158 3.43 3.69 -22.40
N LEU A 159 2.98 2.55 -22.92
CA LEU A 159 3.05 1.25 -22.24
C LEU A 159 4.49 0.74 -22.23
N VAL A 160 5.01 0.43 -21.04
CA VAL A 160 6.42 0.03 -20.86
C VAL A 160 6.61 -1.41 -20.38
N GLY A 161 5.57 -2.06 -19.86
CA GLY A 161 5.69 -3.44 -19.42
C GLY A 161 4.57 -3.92 -18.49
N LEU A 162 4.82 -5.09 -17.90
CA LEU A 162 3.99 -5.69 -16.86
C LEU A 162 4.63 -5.52 -15.49
N ASN A 163 3.83 -5.41 -14.45
CA ASN A 163 4.28 -5.38 -13.07
C ASN A 163 4.86 -6.75 -12.67
N GLU A 164 6.08 -6.69 -12.16
CA GLU A 164 6.95 -7.82 -11.84
C GLU A 164 6.54 -8.51 -10.53
N ARG A 165 5.74 -7.83 -9.69
CA ARG A 165 5.08 -8.39 -8.51
C ARG A 165 3.78 -9.10 -8.89
N LEU A 166 3.91 -10.29 -9.45
CA LEU A 166 2.81 -11.21 -9.79
C LEU A 166 2.03 -11.64 -8.54
N SER A 167 0.70 -11.44 -8.55
CA SER A 167 -0.18 -11.93 -7.48
C SER A 167 -0.93 -13.18 -7.94
N PHE A 168 -0.47 -14.34 -7.49
CA PHE A 168 -1.17 -15.61 -7.67
C PHE A 168 -2.28 -15.72 -6.63
N LEU A 169 -3.50 -15.95 -7.08
CA LEU A 169 -4.70 -16.01 -6.25
C LEU A 169 -5.32 -17.40 -6.32
N ARG A 170 -5.85 -17.89 -5.20
CA ARG A 170 -6.52 -19.19 -5.08
C ARG A 170 -7.87 -19.04 -4.40
N TYR A 171 -8.91 -19.55 -5.05
CA TYR A 171 -10.25 -19.62 -4.54
C TYR A 171 -10.64 -21.09 -4.39
N GLU A 172 -11.20 -21.45 -3.23
CA GLU A 172 -11.82 -22.73 -2.94
C GLU A 172 -13.34 -22.57 -2.88
N LYS A 173 -14.07 -23.67 -2.64
CA LYS A 173 -15.53 -23.61 -2.49
C LYS A 173 -15.93 -22.62 -1.39
N GLY A 174 -16.79 -21.65 -1.72
CA GLY A 174 -17.20 -20.57 -0.82
C GLY A 174 -16.18 -19.43 -0.67
N HIS A 175 -15.07 -19.44 -1.41
CA HIS A 175 -14.18 -18.28 -1.50
C HIS A 175 -14.68 -17.28 -2.54
N TYR A 176 -14.52 -15.99 -2.22
CA TYR A 176 -14.95 -14.83 -3.00
C TYR A 176 -14.01 -13.64 -2.79
N PHE A 177 -14.28 -12.55 -3.53
CA PHE A 177 -13.75 -11.22 -3.27
C PHE A 177 -14.85 -10.20 -3.58
N ARG A 178 -15.33 -9.48 -2.56
CA ARG A 178 -16.47 -8.56 -2.66
C ARG A 178 -16.24 -7.41 -3.67
N PRO A 179 -17.32 -6.72 -4.10
CA PRO A 179 -17.24 -5.62 -5.07
C PRO A 179 -16.23 -4.53 -4.70
N HIS A 180 -15.37 -4.18 -5.66
CA HIS A 180 -14.31 -3.18 -5.52
C HIS A 180 -13.95 -2.56 -6.88
N CYS A 181 -13.12 -1.51 -6.86
CA CYS A 181 -12.35 -1.05 -8.03
C CYS A 181 -10.87 -1.31 -7.75
N ASP A 182 -10.06 -1.52 -8.79
CA ASP A 182 -8.62 -1.71 -8.60
C ASP A 182 -7.90 -0.39 -8.26
N GLY A 183 -7.00 -0.47 -7.27
CA GLY A 183 -6.08 0.62 -6.96
C GLY A 183 -5.05 0.84 -8.07
N GLN A 184 -4.88 2.10 -8.47
CA GLN A 184 -3.86 2.55 -9.41
C GLN A 184 -2.53 2.77 -8.67
N LEU A 185 -1.49 2.07 -9.11
CA LEU A 185 -0.16 2.05 -8.54
C LEU A 185 0.75 2.98 -9.33
N ALA A 186 1.27 4.05 -8.74
CA ALA A 186 2.45 4.74 -9.28
C ALA A 186 3.74 4.11 -8.74
N LEU A 187 4.86 4.33 -9.42
CA LEU A 187 6.23 4.04 -9.00
C LEU A 187 7.05 5.33 -9.20
N PRO A 188 8.21 5.50 -8.53
CA PRO A 188 8.93 6.78 -8.54
C PRO A 188 9.82 6.93 -9.78
N ASP A 189 10.06 5.82 -10.49
CA ASP A 189 10.58 5.80 -11.86
C ASP A 189 9.57 6.33 -12.90
N GLY A 190 8.39 6.79 -12.46
CA GLY A 190 7.35 7.38 -13.28
C GLY A 190 6.37 6.37 -13.89
N ARG A 191 6.57 5.05 -13.69
CA ARG A 191 5.62 4.02 -14.15
C ARG A 191 4.33 4.09 -13.35
N GLN A 192 3.18 4.05 -14.01
CA GLN A 192 1.86 4.04 -13.36
C GLN A 192 0.96 2.95 -13.94
N SER A 193 0.26 2.22 -13.08
CA SER A 193 -0.73 1.25 -13.52
C SER A 193 -2.05 1.93 -13.83
N ARG A 194 -2.59 1.62 -15.00
CA ARG A 194 -3.91 2.07 -15.44
C ARG A 194 -4.85 0.92 -15.80
N VAL A 195 -4.28 -0.27 -16.02
CA VAL A 195 -4.95 -1.47 -16.52
C VAL A 195 -4.56 -2.67 -15.69
N THR A 196 -5.54 -3.49 -15.31
CA THR A 196 -5.36 -4.79 -14.66
C THR A 196 -5.38 -5.89 -15.70
N LEU A 197 -4.51 -6.87 -15.48
CA LEU A 197 -4.45 -8.14 -16.20
C LEU A 197 -4.84 -9.26 -15.23
N GLN A 198 -5.80 -10.10 -15.60
CA GLN A 198 -6.14 -11.33 -14.91
C GLN A 198 -6.05 -12.52 -15.87
N ILE A 199 -5.21 -13.49 -15.55
CA ILE A 199 -5.02 -14.74 -16.31
C ILE A 199 -5.65 -15.87 -15.51
N TYR A 200 -6.53 -16.64 -16.13
CA TYR A 200 -7.19 -17.78 -15.50
C TYR A 200 -6.37 -19.05 -15.72
N LEU A 201 -5.86 -19.64 -14.63
CA LEU A 201 -4.98 -20.82 -14.64
C LEU A 201 -5.66 -22.10 -14.13
N GLY A 202 -6.78 -21.95 -13.40
CA GLY A 202 -7.57 -23.04 -12.86
C GLY A 202 -8.19 -23.93 -13.94
N ASP A 203 -8.59 -25.13 -13.54
CA ASP A 203 -9.14 -26.15 -14.44
C ASP A 203 -10.60 -25.84 -14.84
N ASP A 204 -11.02 -26.38 -15.99
CA ASP A 204 -12.31 -26.05 -16.63
C ASP A 204 -13.55 -26.61 -15.88
N ASP A 205 -13.34 -27.40 -14.82
CA ASP A 205 -14.37 -28.09 -14.03
C ASP A 205 -14.93 -27.27 -12.85
N VAL A 206 -14.56 -25.98 -12.74
CA VAL A 206 -14.99 -25.11 -11.63
C VAL A 206 -16.35 -24.47 -11.93
N GLU A 207 -17.34 -24.67 -11.06
CA GLU A 207 -18.62 -23.93 -11.12
C GLU A 207 -18.58 -22.68 -10.22
N GLY A 208 -18.85 -21.50 -10.78
CA GLY A 208 -18.77 -20.22 -10.08
C GLY A 208 -17.38 -19.59 -10.17
N GLY A 209 -17.05 -18.64 -9.28
CA GLY A 209 -15.78 -17.92 -9.36
C GLY A 209 -15.68 -16.90 -10.50
N ALA A 210 -16.83 -16.52 -11.09
CA ALA A 210 -16.90 -15.52 -12.16
C ALA A 210 -16.31 -14.18 -11.72
N THR A 211 -15.66 -13.48 -12.65
CA THR A 211 -15.30 -12.08 -12.46
C THR A 211 -16.46 -11.21 -12.93
N ARG A 212 -17.26 -10.75 -11.97
CA ARG A 212 -18.50 -10.01 -12.21
C ARG A 212 -18.21 -8.52 -12.36
N ILE A 213 -18.57 -7.92 -13.48
CA ILE A 213 -18.50 -6.46 -13.69
C ILE A 213 -19.86 -5.84 -13.32
N ILE A 214 -19.87 -4.88 -12.39
CA ILE A 214 -21.09 -4.35 -11.75
C ILE A 214 -21.33 -2.89 -12.15
N GLY A 215 -22.41 -2.62 -12.87
CA GLY A 215 -22.82 -1.26 -13.24
C GLY A 215 -23.37 -0.46 -12.04
N ARG A 216 -23.41 0.87 -12.19
CA ARG A 216 -23.94 1.79 -11.15
C ARG A 216 -25.41 1.52 -10.80
N ASN A 217 -26.15 0.90 -11.72
CA ASN A 217 -27.52 0.45 -11.58
C ASN A 217 -27.66 -0.92 -10.85
N ARG A 218 -26.58 -1.45 -10.27
CA ARG A 218 -26.47 -2.79 -9.67
C ARG A 218 -26.76 -3.97 -10.62
N LYS A 219 -26.98 -3.72 -11.90
CA LYS A 219 -26.94 -4.77 -12.93
C LYS A 219 -25.49 -5.17 -13.17
N TYR A 220 -25.28 -6.36 -13.71
CA TYR A 220 -23.94 -6.89 -13.90
C TYR A 220 -23.80 -7.70 -15.19
N VAL A 221 -22.56 -8.04 -15.53
CA VAL A 221 -22.20 -9.05 -16.52
C VAL A 221 -21.06 -9.90 -15.95
N ASP A 222 -21.17 -11.22 -16.09
CA ASP A 222 -20.22 -12.18 -15.52
C ASP A 222 -19.24 -12.66 -16.59
N ILE A 223 -17.94 -12.60 -16.25
CA ILE A 223 -16.87 -13.19 -17.05
C ILE A 223 -16.47 -14.48 -16.34
N GLU A 224 -16.96 -15.60 -16.85
CA GLU A 224 -16.67 -16.93 -16.30
C GLU A 224 -15.16 -17.25 -16.39
N PRO A 225 -14.59 -17.99 -15.41
CA PRO A 225 -13.27 -18.55 -15.57
C PRO A 225 -13.25 -19.58 -16.72
N LYS A 226 -12.12 -19.66 -17.42
CA LYS A 226 -11.79 -20.67 -18.44
C LYS A 226 -10.27 -20.80 -18.46
N LYS A 227 -9.70 -22.01 -18.49
CA LYS A 227 -8.24 -22.16 -18.47
C LYS A 227 -7.61 -21.44 -19.67
N GLY A 228 -6.51 -20.72 -19.44
CA GLY A 228 -5.81 -19.97 -20.49
C GLY A 228 -6.45 -18.65 -20.92
N ARG A 229 -7.66 -18.32 -20.43
CA ARG A 229 -8.33 -17.03 -20.67
C ARG A 229 -7.56 -15.88 -20.02
N VAL A 230 -7.61 -14.73 -20.68
CA VAL A 230 -7.08 -13.45 -20.22
C VAL A 230 -8.18 -12.41 -20.20
N LEU A 231 -8.35 -11.75 -19.07
CA LEU A 231 -9.21 -10.58 -18.87
C LEU A 231 -8.32 -9.35 -18.62
N ILE A 232 -8.45 -8.35 -19.49
CA ILE A 232 -7.73 -7.07 -19.41
C ILE A 232 -8.76 -5.96 -19.23
N PHE A 233 -8.61 -5.07 -18.24
CA PHE A 233 -9.58 -4.01 -18.01
C PHE A 233 -8.97 -2.76 -17.37
N GLN A 234 -9.54 -1.59 -17.67
CA GLN A 234 -9.13 -0.34 -17.01
C GLN A 234 -9.46 -0.36 -15.52
N GLN A 235 -8.53 0.12 -14.69
CA GLN A 235 -8.69 0.19 -13.24
C GLN A 235 -9.62 1.33 -12.83
N ARG A 236 -9.63 2.42 -13.61
CA ARG A 236 -10.40 3.63 -13.33
C ARG A 236 -11.91 3.35 -13.39
N SER A 237 -12.56 3.44 -12.23
CA SER A 237 -14.02 3.45 -12.04
C SER A 237 -14.78 2.20 -12.50
N LEU A 238 -14.09 1.08 -12.75
CA LEU A 238 -14.71 -0.19 -13.14
C LEU A 238 -14.89 -1.08 -11.90
N SER A 239 -16.14 -1.17 -11.43
CA SER A 239 -16.51 -1.95 -10.25
C SER A 239 -16.68 -3.41 -10.63
N HIS A 240 -16.07 -4.30 -9.86
CA HIS A 240 -16.14 -5.74 -10.11
C HIS A 240 -15.90 -6.56 -8.83
N SER A 241 -16.29 -7.83 -8.86
CA SER A 241 -16.10 -8.82 -7.79
C SER A 241 -15.56 -10.15 -8.34
N GLY A 242 -14.99 -10.96 -7.46
CA GLY A 242 -14.84 -12.40 -7.68
C GLY A 242 -15.97 -13.11 -6.95
N GLU A 243 -16.90 -13.70 -7.69
CA GLU A 243 -18.08 -14.37 -7.14
C GLU A 243 -17.74 -15.69 -6.45
N ASP A 244 -18.66 -16.22 -5.66
CA ASP A 244 -18.49 -17.49 -4.93
C ASP A 244 -18.17 -18.65 -5.89
N VAL A 245 -17.19 -19.48 -5.53
CA VAL A 245 -17.03 -20.82 -6.13
C VAL A 245 -18.05 -21.76 -5.50
N THR A 246 -18.97 -22.30 -6.30
CA THR A 246 -20.16 -23.02 -5.82
C THR A 246 -20.02 -24.55 -5.89
N LYS A 247 -19.34 -25.09 -6.90
CA LYS A 247 -18.94 -26.52 -6.95
C LYS A 247 -17.51 -26.74 -7.49
N GLY A 248 -16.95 -27.87 -7.10
CA GLY A 248 -15.58 -28.34 -7.35
C GLY A 248 -15.08 -29.07 -6.10
N VAL A 249 -14.50 -30.27 -6.23
CA VAL A 249 -14.11 -31.10 -5.08
C VAL A 249 -12.69 -31.64 -5.23
N LYS A 250 -11.88 -31.40 -4.19
CA LYS A 250 -10.64 -32.11 -3.85
C LYS A 250 -9.63 -32.28 -4.99
N HIS A 251 -9.32 -31.18 -5.69
CA HIS A 251 -7.97 -30.74 -6.12
C HIS A 251 -8.06 -29.47 -6.99
N ALA A 252 -9.20 -29.23 -7.64
CA ALA A 252 -9.51 -28.02 -8.40
C ALA A 252 -9.52 -26.78 -7.48
N LYS A 253 -8.41 -26.05 -7.51
CA LYS A 253 -8.24 -24.71 -6.94
C LYS A 253 -8.53 -23.73 -8.09
N ASN A 254 -9.46 -22.79 -7.97
CA ASN A 254 -9.58 -21.73 -8.98
C ASN A 254 -8.38 -20.78 -8.80
N ARG A 255 -7.37 -20.95 -9.66
CA ARG A 255 -6.07 -20.26 -9.59
C ARG A 255 -6.01 -19.19 -10.67
N ASN A 256 -5.72 -17.95 -10.31
CA ASN A 256 -5.57 -16.85 -11.27
C ASN A 256 -4.28 -16.08 -10.98
N ILE A 257 -3.55 -15.63 -12.01
CA ILE A 257 -2.62 -14.50 -11.84
C ILE A 257 -3.45 -13.22 -11.96
N ARG A 258 -3.23 -12.29 -11.04
CA ARG A 258 -3.64 -10.90 -11.20
C ARG A 258 -2.41 -10.01 -11.10
N THR A 259 -2.21 -9.16 -12.09
CA THR A 259 -1.10 -8.21 -12.15
C THR A 259 -1.54 -6.97 -12.93
N ARG A 260 -0.62 -6.04 -13.18
CA ARG A 260 -0.89 -4.69 -13.67
C ARG A 260 -0.02 -4.38 -14.88
N LEU A 261 -0.56 -3.69 -15.87
CA LEU A 261 0.22 -3.11 -16.97
C LEU A 261 0.66 -1.70 -16.57
N PHE A 262 1.93 -1.38 -16.81
CA PHE A 262 2.57 -0.11 -16.46
C PHE A 262 2.78 0.78 -17.69
N ALA A 263 2.48 2.07 -17.52
CA ALA A 263 2.72 3.10 -18.53
C ALA A 263 3.41 4.34 -17.93
N VAL A 264 4.19 5.07 -18.73
CA VAL A 264 4.88 6.32 -18.34
C VAL A 264 4.28 7.54 -19.05
N GLN A 265 4.47 8.74 -18.47
CA GLN A 265 4.00 10.01 -19.03
C GLN A 265 5.11 10.75 -19.79
N ARG A 266 4.78 11.43 -20.91
CA ARG A 266 5.66 12.40 -21.59
C ARG A 266 4.99 13.76 -21.81
N SER A 267 5.81 14.81 -21.65
CA SER A 267 5.48 16.22 -21.92
C SER A 267 5.35 16.51 -23.42
N ARG A 268 4.50 17.48 -23.81
CA ARG A 268 4.42 18.03 -25.18
C ARG A 268 5.53 19.02 -25.53
N ARG A 269 6.38 19.45 -24.57
CA ARG A 269 7.47 20.40 -24.79
C ARG A 269 8.81 19.80 -24.33
N SER A 270 9.47 19.11 -25.24
CA SER A 270 10.92 18.89 -25.25
C SER A 270 11.33 18.34 -26.62
N ASP A 271 11.76 19.25 -27.50
CA ASP A 271 12.65 18.86 -28.61
C ASP A 271 14.05 18.57 -28.06
N SER A 272 14.86 17.94 -28.91
CA SER A 272 16.24 17.46 -28.69
C SER A 272 16.42 16.14 -27.94
N THR A 273 17.18 15.27 -28.62
CA THR A 273 17.68 13.97 -28.19
C THR A 273 18.81 14.11 -27.17
N THR A 274 18.66 13.51 -25.99
CA THR A 274 19.83 13.10 -25.19
C THR A 274 19.55 11.85 -24.33
N LEU A 275 20.22 10.76 -24.71
CA LEU A 275 20.65 9.62 -23.88
C LEU A 275 19.59 8.79 -23.14
N ILE A 276 19.24 7.67 -23.80
CA ILE A 276 18.91 6.40 -23.15
C ILE A 276 20.12 5.99 -22.27
N PRO A 277 19.95 5.65 -20.97
CA PRO A 277 21.03 5.06 -20.18
C PRO A 277 21.43 3.69 -20.74
N SER A 278 22.73 3.41 -20.84
CA SER A 278 23.20 2.08 -21.27
C SER A 278 22.77 0.99 -20.28
N ALA A 279 22.80 -0.27 -20.72
CA ALA A 279 22.38 -1.43 -19.92
C ALA A 279 23.17 -1.61 -18.60
N GLU A 280 24.27 -0.90 -18.41
CA GLU A 280 25.07 -0.89 -17.17
C GLU A 280 24.55 0.08 -16.11
N ALA A 281 23.70 1.05 -16.47
CA ALA A 281 23.05 1.96 -15.53
C ALA A 281 21.83 1.36 -14.82
N LEU A 282 21.37 0.16 -15.23
CA LEU A 282 20.20 -0.54 -14.68
C LEU A 282 20.52 -1.44 -13.47
N LYS A 283 21.67 -1.24 -12.80
CA LYS A 283 22.19 -2.14 -11.76
C LYS A 283 21.98 -1.68 -10.32
N THR A 284 21.25 -0.59 -10.14
CA THR A 284 20.88 -0.02 -8.84
C THR A 284 19.50 0.64 -9.00
N ILE A 285 18.78 0.85 -7.89
CA ILE A 285 17.62 1.77 -7.75
C ILE A 285 16.20 1.14 -7.98
N GLU A 286 15.64 0.52 -6.91
CA GLU A 286 14.33 -0.16 -6.70
C GLU A 286 13.34 0.60 -5.72
N LEU A 287 12.00 0.37 -5.67
CA LEU A 287 10.87 1.02 -4.88
C LEU A 287 10.62 2.55 -5.01
N GLU A 288 9.30 2.86 -5.07
CA GLU A 288 8.44 3.46 -4.01
C GLU A 288 7.36 4.47 -4.51
N SER A 289 6.16 4.45 -3.91
CA SER A 289 5.08 5.47 -4.06
C SER A 289 4.43 5.64 -5.47
N HIS A 290 3.15 5.42 -5.76
CA HIS A 290 2.02 4.83 -5.02
C HIS A 290 1.45 5.83 -3.97
N GLN A 291 0.23 6.42 -4.14
CA GLN A 291 -0.54 7.23 -3.13
C GLN A 291 -1.97 7.71 -3.57
N VAL A 292 -2.94 7.83 -2.60
CA VAL A 292 -4.25 8.61 -2.56
C VAL A 292 -5.34 8.34 -3.64
N LEU A 293 -6.65 8.02 -3.43
CA LEU A 293 -7.56 7.67 -2.29
C LEU A 293 -8.45 8.79 -1.63
N TYR A 294 -9.80 8.83 -1.81
CA TYR A 294 -10.82 9.28 -0.79
C TYR A 294 -12.35 9.20 -1.13
N LEU A 295 -13.16 9.03 -0.07
CA LEU A 295 -14.61 9.38 0.15
C LEU A 295 -15.70 8.54 -0.59
N THR A 296 -16.79 8.06 0.03
CA THR A 296 -17.37 8.15 1.41
C THR A 296 -18.03 6.82 1.84
N CYS A 297 -18.01 6.52 3.15
CA CYS A 297 -19.08 5.76 3.84
C CYS A 297 -19.56 6.58 5.04
N TYR A 298 -20.88 6.81 5.13
CA TYR A 298 -21.58 7.43 6.25
C TYR A 298 -22.46 6.38 6.96
N SER A 299 -23.04 6.74 8.11
CA SER A 299 -24.01 5.98 8.93
C SER A 299 -23.57 4.61 9.47
N ASN A 300 -22.96 4.62 10.68
CA ASN A 300 -23.44 3.88 11.87
C ASN A 300 -22.45 3.99 13.06
N PHE A 301 -22.12 5.22 13.49
CA PHE A 301 -21.33 5.47 14.72
C PHE A 301 -21.98 6.58 15.58
N ILE A 302 -23.19 6.28 16.04
CA ILE A 302 -23.99 7.04 17.04
C ILE A 302 -24.78 5.94 17.77
N THR A 303 -24.63 5.62 19.07
CA THR A 303 -23.88 6.21 20.18
C THR A 303 -23.12 5.11 20.97
N MET A 304 -21.90 5.41 21.42
CA MET A 304 -21.26 4.75 22.56
C MET A 304 -20.77 5.85 23.50
N PRO A 305 -21.06 5.80 24.81
CA PRO A 305 -20.61 6.85 25.73
C PRO A 305 -19.07 6.81 25.84
N TRP A 306 -18.45 7.96 25.65
CA TRP A 306 -17.01 8.15 25.79
C TRP A 306 -16.52 7.61 27.14
N PRO A 307 -15.39 6.89 27.19
CA PRO A 307 -14.80 6.49 28.47
C PRO A 307 -14.49 7.76 29.27
N LYS A 308 -15.09 7.89 30.45
CA LYS A 308 -14.80 9.01 31.36
C LYS A 308 -13.30 9.00 31.67
N VAL A 309 -12.63 10.13 31.44
CA VAL A 309 -11.21 10.30 31.77
C VAL A 309 -11.00 9.92 33.23
N ASN A 310 -10.21 8.87 33.47
CA ASN A 310 -9.99 8.32 34.80
C ASN A 310 -8.87 9.14 35.47
N PRO A 311 -9.11 9.83 36.61
CA PRO A 311 -8.16 10.77 37.20
C PRO A 311 -6.87 10.16 37.79
N LYS A 312 -6.57 8.88 37.49
CA LYS A 312 -5.35 8.19 37.92
C LYS A 312 -4.13 8.41 37.01
N PHE A 313 -4.31 8.93 35.80
CA PHE A 313 -3.21 9.12 34.85
C PHE A 313 -2.62 10.54 34.93
N ASN A 314 -1.70 10.75 35.87
CA ASN A 314 -0.94 12.00 35.96
C ASN A 314 0.15 12.04 34.87
N ALA A 315 -0.21 12.52 33.68
CA ALA A 315 0.71 12.78 32.58
C ALA A 315 0.58 14.24 32.10
N PRO A 316 1.21 15.19 32.84
CA PRO A 316 1.21 16.59 32.44
C PRO A 316 1.99 16.78 31.13
N VAL A 317 1.66 17.85 30.40
CA VAL A 317 2.56 18.36 29.35
C VAL A 317 3.82 18.91 30.02
N PHE A 318 4.97 18.63 29.41
CA PHE A 318 6.28 19.01 29.89
C PHE A 318 6.41 20.55 29.93
N ASP A 319 6.63 21.09 31.13
CA ASP A 319 6.77 22.52 31.32
C ASP A 319 8.19 22.99 30.96
N PHE A 320 8.32 23.60 29.78
CA PHE A 320 9.57 24.21 29.33
C PHE A 320 9.95 25.48 30.09
N SER A 321 9.07 26.11 30.88
CA SER A 321 9.30 27.44 31.45
C SER A 321 10.54 27.55 32.36
N ASN A 322 10.90 26.44 33.01
CA ASN A 322 12.05 26.34 33.92
C ASN A 322 13.28 25.67 33.25
N THR A 323 13.31 25.58 31.92
CA THR A 323 14.39 24.91 31.17
C THR A 323 15.24 25.89 30.36
N PRO A 324 16.50 25.57 30.01
CA PRO A 324 17.33 26.40 29.14
C PRO A 324 16.71 26.71 27.77
N VAL A 325 15.72 25.93 27.32
CA VAL A 325 15.07 26.05 26.00
C VAL A 325 13.70 26.73 26.05
N ALA A 326 13.31 27.34 27.18
CA ALA A 326 12.03 28.03 27.37
C ALA A 326 11.68 28.99 26.21
N ASP A 327 12.61 29.88 25.83
CA ASP A 327 12.45 30.88 24.76
C ASP A 327 12.25 30.29 23.34
N THR A 328 12.39 28.97 23.20
CA THR A 328 12.24 28.25 21.93
C THR A 328 10.97 27.39 21.92
N TYR A 329 10.66 26.72 23.04
CA TYR A 329 9.61 25.69 23.10
C TYR A 329 8.45 25.98 24.06
N GLN A 330 8.32 27.20 24.59
CA GLN A 330 7.10 27.59 25.32
C GLN A 330 5.83 27.35 24.46
N GLY A 331 4.91 26.53 24.98
CA GLY A 331 3.68 26.16 24.27
C GLY A 331 3.85 25.07 23.19
N PHE A 332 4.98 24.37 23.15
CA PHE A 332 5.13 23.14 22.37
C PHE A 332 4.61 21.93 23.14
N TYR A 333 3.99 20.99 22.44
CA TYR A 333 3.50 19.75 23.03
C TYR A 333 4.63 18.73 23.19
N VAL A 334 4.99 18.42 24.44
CA VAL A 334 5.84 17.30 24.83
C VAL A 334 5.28 16.63 26.09
N LYS A 335 5.36 15.30 26.20
CA LYS A 335 5.13 14.55 27.45
C LYS A 335 6.27 13.57 27.69
N VAL A 336 6.70 13.50 28.94
CA VAL A 336 7.62 12.46 29.45
C VAL A 336 6.85 11.71 30.53
N ILE A 337 6.61 10.43 30.31
CA ILE A 337 5.77 9.60 31.17
C ILE A 337 6.57 8.36 31.54
N ASP A 338 6.87 8.22 32.81
CA ASP A 338 7.66 7.09 33.33
C ASP A 338 6.78 5.85 33.55
N ASP A 339 7.42 4.68 33.50
CA ASP A 339 6.87 3.40 33.97
C ASP A 339 5.51 3.02 33.34
N VAL A 340 5.28 3.44 32.08
CA VAL A 340 4.06 3.15 31.31
C VAL A 340 4.07 1.71 30.80
N PHE A 341 5.23 1.24 30.34
CA PHE A 341 5.44 -0.15 29.93
C PHE A 341 6.26 -0.88 30.99
N THR A 342 5.82 -2.07 31.40
CA THR A 342 6.57 -2.89 32.37
C THR A 342 7.86 -3.45 31.73
N PRO A 343 8.82 -3.94 32.53
CA PRO A 343 10.00 -4.65 32.01
C PRO A 343 9.65 -5.80 31.04
N GLU A 344 8.56 -6.51 31.33
CA GLU A 344 8.06 -7.64 30.56
C GLU A 344 7.47 -7.17 29.23
N GLU A 345 6.58 -6.16 29.23
CA GLU A 345 6.04 -5.57 28.00
C GLU A 345 7.15 -4.98 27.11
N CYS A 346 8.20 -4.40 27.72
CA CYS A 346 9.38 -3.94 26.98
C CYS A 346 10.13 -5.09 26.31
N GLN A 347 10.29 -6.22 27.01
CA GLN A 347 10.96 -7.41 26.49
C GLN A 347 10.14 -8.11 25.41
N GLU A 348 8.81 -8.16 25.53
CA GLU A 348 7.89 -8.63 24.49
C GLU A 348 7.99 -7.79 23.22
N LEU A 349 8.09 -6.46 23.35
CA LEU A 349 8.29 -5.56 22.20
C LEU A 349 9.66 -5.77 21.53
N ILE A 350 10.73 -6.03 22.28
CA ILE A 350 12.04 -6.39 21.69
C ILE A 350 11.94 -7.76 20.98
N ALA A 351 11.31 -8.77 21.60
CA ALA A 351 11.13 -10.08 20.99
C ALA A 351 10.28 -10.02 19.69
N LEU A 352 9.26 -9.17 19.64
CA LEU A 352 8.48 -8.87 18.43
C LEU A 352 9.33 -8.20 17.33
N ALA A 353 10.32 -7.38 17.71
CA ALA A 353 11.26 -6.83 16.75
C ALA A 353 12.16 -7.92 16.16
N GLU A 354 12.66 -8.83 16.98
CA GLU A 354 13.68 -9.83 16.60
C GLU A 354 13.10 -11.13 16.02
N SER A 355 11.78 -11.34 16.07
CA SER A 355 11.12 -12.62 15.71
C SER A 355 11.41 -13.16 14.31
N ASP A 356 11.56 -12.28 13.31
CA ASP A 356 11.75 -12.65 11.91
C ASP A 356 12.68 -11.66 11.15
N ALA A 357 13.53 -10.90 11.86
CA ALA A 357 14.51 -10.00 11.24
C ALA A 357 15.70 -9.70 12.15
N GLU A 358 16.83 -9.38 11.52
CA GLU A 358 18.08 -9.01 12.17
C GLU A 358 18.26 -7.49 12.22
N TRP A 359 18.99 -7.01 13.22
CA TRP A 359 19.39 -5.60 13.35
C TRP A 359 20.34 -5.19 12.21
N LYS A 360 19.96 -4.15 11.47
CA LYS A 360 20.77 -3.61 10.35
C LYS A 360 20.98 -2.11 10.52
N GLN A 361 22.03 -1.56 9.91
CA GLN A 361 22.34 -0.13 9.99
C GLN A 361 21.15 0.71 9.49
N ALA A 362 20.77 1.71 10.27
CA ALA A 362 19.58 2.51 10.04
C ALA A 362 19.85 3.59 8.99
N ALA A 363 19.36 3.39 7.77
CA ALA A 363 19.35 4.45 6.77
C ALA A 363 18.55 5.67 7.25
N VAL A 364 19.11 6.86 7.00
CA VAL A 364 18.46 8.17 7.07
C VAL A 364 17.43 8.24 5.96
N HIS A 365 16.24 8.82 6.19
CA HIS A 365 15.23 9.03 5.13
C HIS A 365 15.01 10.53 4.94
N TYR A 366 15.18 11.02 3.71
CA TYR A 366 14.95 12.42 3.31
C TYR A 366 13.75 12.59 2.36
N GLY A 367 12.94 11.53 2.19
CA GLY A 367 11.72 11.55 1.37
C GLY A 367 10.92 10.25 1.44
N LEU A 368 10.15 9.95 0.38
CA LEU A 368 9.20 8.83 0.26
C LEU A 368 9.52 7.95 -0.97
N GLY A 369 10.81 7.80 -1.28
CA GLY A 369 11.39 6.89 -2.28
C GLY A 369 12.42 5.96 -1.64
N GLN A 370 12.64 4.72 -2.14
CA GLN A 370 13.67 3.81 -1.57
C GLN A 370 15.06 4.43 -1.60
N HIS A 371 15.31 5.32 -2.57
CA HIS A 371 16.60 6.02 -2.78
C HIS A 371 16.66 7.35 -2.06
N GLN A 372 15.54 7.77 -1.51
CA GLN A 372 15.47 8.87 -0.57
C GLN A 372 15.82 8.36 0.84
N ASN A 373 16.56 7.25 0.91
CA ASN A 373 17.32 6.84 2.06
C ASN A 373 18.80 6.62 1.71
N TYR A 374 19.67 6.85 2.69
CA TYR A 374 21.10 6.61 2.60
C TYR A 374 21.64 6.24 3.98
N VAL A 375 22.69 5.42 4.01
CA VAL A 375 23.43 5.13 5.24
C VAL A 375 24.52 6.18 5.35
N ASP A 376 24.32 7.11 6.28
CA ASP A 376 25.29 8.10 6.69
C ASP A 376 25.51 7.90 8.19
N THR A 377 26.65 7.30 8.50
CA THR A 377 27.07 6.99 9.88
C THR A 377 27.52 8.22 10.64
N ASP A 378 27.84 9.32 9.97
CA ASP A 378 28.30 10.57 10.58
C ASP A 378 27.11 11.43 11.05
N TYR A 379 25.96 11.26 10.40
CA TYR A 379 24.66 11.83 10.80
C TYR A 379 23.80 10.86 11.63
N ARG A 380 23.81 9.56 11.32
CA ARG A 380 23.04 8.54 12.06
C ARG A 380 23.79 7.22 12.18
N ASN A 381 24.48 7.05 13.31
CA ASN A 381 25.01 5.76 13.70
C ASN A 381 24.02 5.01 14.61
N SER A 382 23.09 4.25 14.04
CA SER A 382 22.18 3.39 14.82
C SER A 382 21.77 2.15 14.04
N GLN A 383 21.34 1.10 14.71
CA GLN A 383 20.67 -0.04 14.06
C GLN A 383 19.14 0.10 14.13
N ARG A 384 18.42 -0.50 13.18
CA ARG A 384 16.96 -0.47 13.11
C ARG A 384 16.38 -1.77 12.56
N ILE A 385 15.24 -2.17 13.12
CA ILE A 385 14.28 -3.10 12.50
C ILE A 385 13.00 -2.32 12.23
N LEU A 386 12.44 -2.45 11.03
CA LEU A 386 11.12 -1.92 10.69
C LEU A 386 10.11 -3.05 10.72
N ARG A 387 9.11 -2.95 11.61
CA ARG A 387 7.94 -3.83 11.63
C ARG A 387 6.72 -3.04 11.16
N PHE A 388 5.85 -3.69 10.43
CA PHE A 388 4.53 -3.17 10.10
C PHE A 388 3.51 -4.07 10.78
N ASP A 389 3.03 -3.65 11.94
CA ASP A 389 2.17 -4.47 12.80
C ASP A 389 1.04 -3.59 13.33
N LYS A 390 -0.15 -3.79 12.75
CA LYS A 390 -1.35 -3.07 13.15
C LYS A 390 -1.83 -3.48 14.53
N GLU A 391 -1.71 -4.75 14.91
CA GLU A 391 -2.22 -5.24 16.20
C GLU A 391 -1.37 -4.68 17.35
N ALA A 392 -0.05 -4.70 17.20
CA ALA A 392 0.87 -4.07 18.15
C ALA A 392 0.67 -2.54 18.19
N ALA A 393 0.52 -1.88 17.03
CA ALA A 393 0.24 -0.44 16.99
C ALA A 393 -1.10 -0.07 17.66
N ASP A 394 -2.16 -0.85 17.46
CA ASP A 394 -3.46 -0.66 18.10
C ASP A 394 -3.38 -0.92 19.63
N LYS A 395 -2.67 -1.96 20.08
CA LYS A 395 -2.44 -2.23 21.51
C LYS A 395 -1.69 -1.08 22.20
N ILE A 396 -0.60 -0.61 21.60
CA ILE A 396 0.17 0.55 22.07
C ILE A 396 -0.72 1.81 22.09
N TYR A 397 -1.50 2.03 21.04
CA TYR A 397 -2.44 3.16 20.96
C TYR A 397 -3.48 3.13 22.09
N GLN A 398 -4.16 2.00 22.30
CA GLN A 398 -5.16 1.86 23.37
C GLN A 398 -4.56 2.03 24.77
N LYS A 399 -3.35 1.53 25.00
CA LYS A 399 -2.62 1.72 26.26
C LYS A 399 -2.23 3.18 26.51
N LEU A 400 -1.90 3.93 25.45
CA LEU A 400 -1.46 5.34 25.55
C LEU A 400 -2.60 6.35 25.49
N LEU A 401 -3.75 6.01 24.90
CA LEU A 401 -4.91 6.91 24.74
C LEU A 401 -5.35 7.62 26.05
N PRO A 402 -5.37 6.98 27.24
CA PRO A 402 -5.70 7.65 28.50
C PRO A 402 -4.71 8.74 28.93
N TYR A 403 -3.49 8.75 28.38
CA TYR A 403 -2.42 9.69 28.71
C TYR A 403 -2.37 10.91 27.76
N ILE A 404 -3.15 10.90 26.67
CA ILE A 404 -3.19 11.96 25.65
C ILE A 404 -4.61 12.42 25.26
N PRO A 405 -5.57 12.55 26.20
CA PRO A 405 -6.96 12.93 25.87
C PRO A 405 -7.05 14.26 25.11
N GLU A 406 -6.13 15.21 25.36
CA GLU A 406 -6.04 16.51 24.69
C GLU A 406 -5.61 16.44 23.21
N LEU A 407 -5.06 15.31 22.76
CA LEU A 407 -4.76 15.08 21.34
C LEU A 407 -5.92 14.40 20.59
N VAL A 408 -6.94 13.88 21.26
CA VAL A 408 -8.01 13.07 20.64
C VAL A 408 -8.74 13.83 19.52
N LYS A 409 -8.87 15.14 19.68
CA LYS A 409 -9.44 16.05 18.70
C LYS A 409 -8.79 17.41 18.83
N ILE A 410 -8.36 17.98 17.71
CA ILE A 410 -7.79 19.32 17.62
C ILE A 410 -8.57 20.13 16.58
N GLN A 411 -9.02 21.32 16.96
CA GLN A 411 -9.81 22.26 16.16
C GLN A 411 -9.08 23.61 16.02
N PRO A 412 -9.47 24.49 15.08
CA PRO A 412 -8.85 25.80 14.94
C PRO A 412 -9.05 26.64 16.21
N GLY A 413 -7.96 27.16 16.78
CA GLY A 413 -7.98 27.92 18.04
C GLY A 413 -7.85 27.08 19.32
N ASP A 414 -7.81 25.75 19.25
CA ASP A 414 -7.49 24.91 20.41
C ASP A 414 -6.04 25.14 20.89
N GLU A 415 -5.79 24.90 22.18
CA GLU A 415 -4.47 25.04 22.82
C GLU A 415 -3.35 24.37 22.01
N TRP A 416 -3.62 23.14 21.55
CA TRP A 416 -2.69 22.27 20.82
C TRP A 416 -2.78 22.37 19.30
N GLU A 417 -3.44 23.41 18.74
CA GLU A 417 -3.51 23.58 17.28
C GLU A 417 -2.11 23.67 16.62
N THR A 418 -1.11 24.12 17.40
CA THR A 418 0.31 24.21 17.05
C THR A 418 0.95 22.88 16.68
N VAL A 419 0.38 21.76 17.10
CA VAL A 419 0.76 20.39 16.73
C VAL A 419 0.46 20.12 15.25
N ILE A 420 -0.66 20.65 14.74
CA ILE A 420 -1.17 20.37 13.39
C ILE A 420 -0.56 21.33 12.35
N ALA A 421 -0.51 22.62 12.67
CA ALA A 421 -0.02 23.71 11.83
C ALA A 421 0.38 24.92 12.71
N PRO A 422 1.01 25.99 12.18
CA PRO A 422 1.22 27.22 12.95
C PRO A 422 -0.11 27.80 13.49
N ARG A 423 -0.05 28.50 14.64
CA ARG A 423 -1.20 29.12 15.31
C ARG A 423 -2.04 29.96 14.34
N GLY A 424 -3.37 29.77 14.35
CA GLY A 424 -4.32 30.37 13.41
C GLY A 424 -4.27 29.84 11.97
N ARG A 425 -3.54 28.76 11.67
CA ARG A 425 -3.47 28.13 10.33
C ARG A 425 -4.14 26.76 10.24
N VAL A 426 -4.62 26.20 11.36
CA VAL A 426 -5.40 24.95 11.33
C VAL A 426 -6.73 25.19 10.61
N LYS A 427 -7.09 24.24 9.74
CA LYS A 427 -8.35 24.22 9.00
C LYS A 427 -9.07 22.93 9.28
N GLY A 428 -10.34 23.04 9.66
CA GLY A 428 -11.18 21.89 9.99
C GLY A 428 -10.80 21.22 11.31
N THR A 429 -11.51 20.16 11.65
CA THR A 429 -11.22 19.33 12.82
C THR A 429 -10.21 18.25 12.45
N TRP A 430 -9.30 17.93 13.35
CA TRP A 430 -8.32 16.84 13.21
C TRP A 430 -8.56 15.85 14.33
N ASP A 431 -9.10 14.68 14.02
CA ASP A 431 -9.29 13.61 14.99
C ASP A 431 -8.05 12.71 15.02
N LEU A 432 -7.61 12.31 16.21
CA LEU A 432 -6.65 11.24 16.40
C LEU A 432 -7.32 9.90 16.03
N VAL A 433 -6.72 9.15 15.12
CA VAL A 433 -7.31 7.91 14.56
C VAL A 433 -6.46 6.66 14.77
N GLY A 434 -5.36 6.76 15.54
CA GLY A 434 -4.51 5.63 15.90
C GLY A 434 -3.02 5.97 15.94
N LEU A 435 -2.21 4.93 16.01
CA LEU A 435 -0.76 4.98 15.84
C LEU A 435 -0.39 4.49 14.41
N ASN A 436 0.74 4.94 13.88
CA ASN A 436 1.30 4.48 12.62
C ASN A 436 1.66 2.99 12.74
N GLU A 437 1.17 2.17 11.82
CA GLU A 437 1.41 0.73 11.81
C GLU A 437 2.89 0.39 11.56
N ARG A 438 3.67 1.32 10.99
CA ARG A 438 5.13 1.19 10.80
C ARG A 438 5.89 1.49 12.10
N LEU A 439 6.06 0.46 12.93
CA LEU A 439 6.87 0.48 14.14
C LEU A 439 8.38 0.43 13.80
N SER A 440 9.12 1.45 14.20
CA SER A 440 10.57 1.54 14.02
C SER A 440 11.29 1.17 15.32
N PHE A 441 11.72 -0.08 15.43
CA PHE A 441 12.57 -0.54 16.53
C PHE A 441 14.01 -0.11 16.29
N LEU A 442 14.67 0.41 17.31
CA LEU A 442 15.97 1.07 17.25
C LEU A 442 16.92 0.47 18.30
N ARG A 443 18.17 0.23 17.91
CA ARG A 443 19.23 -0.30 18.77
C ARG A 443 20.50 0.55 18.64
N TYR A 444 21.00 1.02 19.78
CA TYR A 444 22.18 1.88 19.89
C TYR A 444 23.18 1.21 20.83
N GLU A 445 24.36 0.87 20.34
CA GLU A 445 25.50 0.37 21.12
C GLU A 445 26.42 1.54 21.54
N SER A 446 27.50 1.28 22.28
CA SER A 446 28.48 2.34 22.59
C SER A 446 29.02 3.00 21.31
N GLY A 447 28.99 4.34 21.25
CA GLY A 447 29.32 5.15 20.07
C GLY A 447 28.20 5.30 19.03
N HIS A 448 26.98 4.81 19.31
CA HIS A 448 25.81 5.00 18.45
C HIS A 448 25.02 6.25 18.87
N TYR A 449 24.48 6.97 17.88
CA TYR A 449 23.82 8.27 18.01
C TYR A 449 22.86 8.55 16.82
N PHE A 450 22.12 9.66 16.90
CA PHE A 450 21.40 10.25 15.77
C PHE A 450 21.43 11.78 15.90
N ARG A 451 22.15 12.45 14.99
CA ARG A 451 22.46 13.89 15.07
C ARG A 451 21.19 14.79 14.97
N PRO A 452 21.31 16.08 15.35
CA PRO A 452 20.17 16.98 15.48
C PRO A 452 19.28 17.11 14.22
N HIS A 453 17.97 16.96 14.40
CA HIS A 453 16.95 16.97 13.35
C HIS A 453 15.55 17.37 13.86
N CYS A 454 14.63 17.62 12.94
CA CYS A 454 13.19 17.62 13.22
C CYS A 454 12.57 16.36 12.60
N ASP A 455 11.51 15.83 13.22
CA ASP A 455 10.85 14.63 12.73
C ASP A 455 9.91 14.91 11.54
N GLY A 456 9.84 13.98 10.59
CA GLY A 456 9.08 14.15 9.34
C GLY A 456 7.56 14.05 9.52
N GLN A 457 6.84 15.10 9.13
CA GLN A 457 5.36 15.17 9.18
C GLN A 457 4.65 14.37 8.06
N LEU A 458 4.87 13.06 8.03
CA LEU A 458 4.33 12.11 7.05
C LEU A 458 2.82 12.28 6.80
N ARG A 459 2.41 12.35 5.53
CA ARG A 459 1.02 12.15 5.10
C ARG A 459 0.89 10.78 4.45
N LEU A 460 0.04 9.92 5.01
CA LEU A 460 -0.31 8.62 4.48
C LEU A 460 -1.29 8.70 3.30
N PRO A 461 -1.42 7.63 2.51
CA PRO A 461 -2.25 7.59 1.29
C PRO A 461 -3.73 7.78 1.60
N ASP A 462 -4.18 7.27 2.74
CA ASP A 462 -5.55 7.39 3.25
C ASP A 462 -5.83 8.75 3.94
N GLY A 463 -4.93 9.71 3.74
CA GLY A 463 -4.98 11.07 4.30
C GLY A 463 -4.70 11.20 5.79
N ARG A 464 -4.41 10.10 6.50
CA ARG A 464 -3.87 10.19 7.86
C ARG A 464 -2.54 10.95 7.84
N CYS A 465 -2.24 11.66 8.92
CA CYS A 465 -1.07 12.52 9.05
C CYS A 465 -0.35 12.25 10.36
N ALA A 466 0.93 11.92 10.29
CA ALA A 466 1.82 11.99 11.45
C ALA A 466 1.96 13.47 11.85
N ARG A 467 1.74 13.76 13.13
CA ARG A 467 1.95 15.10 13.71
C ARG A 467 2.65 15.10 15.05
N VAL A 468 2.64 13.95 15.73
CA VAL A 468 3.24 13.75 17.05
C VAL A 468 4.02 12.44 16.99
N THR A 469 5.29 12.46 17.37
CA THR A 469 6.12 11.27 17.50
C THR A 469 5.87 10.62 18.85
N LEU A 470 5.86 9.29 18.85
CA LEU A 470 5.92 8.43 20.02
C LEU A 470 7.29 7.75 20.05
N GLN A 471 8.00 7.85 21.18
CA GLN A 471 9.20 7.07 21.47
C GLN A 471 9.06 6.34 22.81
N ILE A 472 9.10 5.02 22.77
CA ILE A 472 9.08 4.14 23.94
C ILE A 472 10.50 3.63 24.18
N TYR A 473 11.02 3.78 25.38
CA TYR A 473 12.34 3.27 25.76
C TYR A 473 12.21 1.84 26.29
N LEU A 474 12.69 0.87 25.52
CA LEU A 474 12.52 -0.57 25.79
C LEU A 474 13.68 -1.17 26.59
N GLY A 475 14.89 -0.65 26.39
CA GLY A 475 16.10 -1.19 27.01
C GLY A 475 16.11 -0.99 28.52
N GLY A 476 16.55 -1.98 29.29
CA GLY A 476 16.71 -1.89 30.74
C GLY A 476 18.03 -2.46 31.23
N GLY A 477 18.89 -1.57 31.71
CA GLY A 477 20.22 -1.84 32.26
C GLY A 477 20.94 -0.52 32.51
N GLU A 478 22.21 -0.57 32.92
CA GLU A 478 23.08 0.60 32.98
C GLU A 478 23.45 1.09 31.56
N VAL A 479 22.55 1.85 30.95
CA VAL A 479 22.87 2.69 29.79
C VAL A 479 23.38 4.03 30.31
N GLU A 480 24.56 4.44 29.85
CA GLU A 480 25.08 5.79 30.09
C GLU A 480 25.12 6.54 28.74
N GLY A 481 24.79 7.83 28.77
CA GLY A 481 24.52 8.60 27.56
C GLY A 481 23.23 8.16 26.86
N GLY A 482 23.11 8.44 25.56
CA GLY A 482 21.93 8.04 24.80
C GLY A 482 20.66 8.84 25.10
N ALA A 483 20.74 10.00 25.74
CA ALA A 483 19.60 10.88 25.95
C ALA A 483 18.90 11.25 24.62
N THR A 484 17.59 11.54 24.68
CA THR A 484 16.95 12.31 23.60
C THR A 484 17.02 13.78 23.99
N ARG A 485 17.90 14.53 23.33
CA ARG A 485 18.18 15.93 23.63
C ARG A 485 17.26 16.83 22.83
N ILE A 486 16.51 17.70 23.49
CA ILE A 486 15.71 18.75 22.85
C ILE A 486 16.57 20.02 22.80
N ILE A 487 16.82 20.56 21.61
CA ILE A 487 17.81 21.61 21.34
C ILE A 487 17.08 22.90 20.99
N GLY A 488 17.26 23.93 21.80
CA GLY A 488 16.73 25.27 21.57
C GLY A 488 17.69 26.17 20.79
N LYS A 489 17.46 27.48 20.85
CA LYS A 489 18.39 28.49 20.32
C LYS A 489 19.72 28.48 21.08
N ASP A 490 20.77 28.90 20.39
CA ASP A 490 22.12 29.11 20.95
C ASP A 490 22.71 27.82 21.57
N ASP A 491 22.38 26.66 20.95
CA ASP A 491 22.74 25.30 21.37
C ASP A 491 22.36 24.94 22.82
N ARG A 492 21.48 25.73 23.47
CA ARG A 492 20.88 25.40 24.76
C ARG A 492 20.01 24.16 24.61
N TYR A 493 19.98 23.29 25.62
CA TYR A 493 19.26 22.03 25.52
C TYR A 493 18.62 21.54 26.83
N VAL A 494 17.78 20.52 26.72
CA VAL A 494 17.30 19.69 27.84
C VAL A 494 17.31 18.22 27.41
N ASP A 495 17.84 17.35 28.28
CA ASP A 495 18.05 15.93 28.00
C ASP A 495 16.95 15.05 28.62
N ILE A 496 16.34 14.19 27.81
CA ILE A 496 15.38 13.18 28.25
C ILE A 496 16.08 11.81 28.26
N GLU A 497 16.49 11.39 29.46
CA GLU A 497 17.23 10.14 29.65
C GLU A 497 16.44 8.87 29.26
N PRO A 498 17.11 7.83 28.72
CA PRO A 498 16.48 6.59 28.28
C PRO A 498 16.20 5.63 29.46
N LYS A 499 15.13 5.87 30.22
CA LYS A 499 14.65 4.98 31.28
C LYS A 499 13.75 3.87 30.70
N ARG A 500 13.96 2.58 31.05
CA ARG A 500 13.05 1.49 30.62
C ARG A 500 11.59 1.81 30.98
N GLY A 501 10.68 1.56 30.06
CA GLY A 501 9.24 1.76 30.27
C GLY A 501 8.78 3.22 30.13
N ARG A 502 9.72 4.17 30.03
CA ARG A 502 9.42 5.59 29.74
C ARG A 502 8.86 5.73 28.33
N VAL A 503 7.92 6.65 28.21
CA VAL A 503 7.30 7.10 26.99
C VAL A 503 7.57 8.60 26.83
N LEU A 504 8.17 8.96 25.71
CA LEU A 504 8.36 10.34 25.27
C LEU A 504 7.43 10.58 24.07
N ILE A 505 6.55 11.58 24.18
CA ILE A 505 5.60 11.98 23.14
C ILE A 505 5.88 13.44 22.81
N PHE A 506 6.01 13.81 21.54
CA PHE A 506 6.32 15.21 21.17
C PHE A 506 5.76 15.59 19.80
N GLN A 507 5.38 16.86 19.63
CA GLN A 507 5.00 17.37 18.31
C GLN A 507 6.18 17.31 17.33
N GLN A 508 5.90 16.93 16.09
CA GLN A 508 6.92 16.84 15.03
C GLN A 508 7.27 18.21 14.45
N ARG A 509 6.34 19.17 14.49
CA ARG A 509 6.54 20.50 13.92
C ARG A 509 7.53 21.28 14.77
N ASP A 510 8.63 21.67 14.14
CA ASP A 510 9.65 22.61 14.63
C ASP A 510 10.33 22.23 15.97
N LEU A 511 10.21 20.98 16.44
CA LEU A 511 10.91 20.51 17.64
C LEU A 511 12.24 19.84 17.26
N TYR A 512 13.31 20.61 17.37
CA TYR A 512 14.66 20.19 17.01
C TYR A 512 15.29 19.35 18.14
N HIS A 513 15.76 18.16 17.80
CA HIS A 513 16.24 17.19 18.78
C HIS A 513 17.26 16.21 18.20
N SER A 514 18.04 15.56 19.08
CA SER A 514 18.98 14.49 18.74
C SER A 514 18.81 13.27 19.65
N GLY A 515 19.31 12.12 19.20
CA GLY A 515 19.69 11.03 20.07
C GLY A 515 21.19 11.12 20.34
N GLU A 516 21.58 11.49 21.55
CA GLU A 516 22.98 11.65 21.93
C GLU A 516 23.74 10.32 21.91
N ASP A 517 25.07 10.40 21.88
CA ASP A 517 25.96 9.24 21.90
C ASP A 517 25.71 8.37 23.15
N VAL A 518 25.48 7.08 22.95
CA VAL A 518 25.52 6.08 24.03
C VAL A 518 26.99 5.86 24.38
N THR A 519 27.38 6.06 25.64
CA THR A 519 28.76 5.84 26.08
C THR A 519 28.97 4.42 26.60
N LYS A 520 27.97 3.83 27.26
CA LYS A 520 28.01 2.47 27.82
C LYS A 520 26.64 1.80 27.72
N GLY A 521 26.65 0.47 27.59
CA GLY A 521 25.43 -0.35 27.50
C GLY A 521 24.81 -0.36 26.09
N VAL A 522 23.54 -0.76 26.01
CA VAL A 522 22.77 -0.79 24.76
C VAL A 522 21.38 -0.17 24.98
N LYS A 523 21.07 0.91 24.27
CA LYS A 523 19.75 1.56 24.27
C LYS A 523 18.87 0.92 23.21
N TYR A 524 17.72 0.39 23.63
CA TYR A 524 16.63 -0.04 22.75
C TYR A 524 15.45 0.94 22.85
N ALA A 525 14.85 1.28 21.71
CA ALA A 525 13.65 2.11 21.66
C ALA A 525 12.71 1.68 20.52
N LEU A 526 11.40 1.91 20.68
CA LEU A 526 10.40 1.85 19.62
C LEU A 526 9.97 3.28 19.28
N ARG A 527 10.15 3.70 18.03
CA ARG A 527 9.60 4.96 17.50
C ARG A 527 8.41 4.65 16.60
N SER A 528 7.30 5.38 16.78
CA SER A 528 6.17 5.44 15.84
C SER A 528 5.57 6.85 15.85
N ASP A 529 4.48 7.08 15.14
CA ASP A 529 3.84 8.39 15.00
C ASP A 529 2.34 8.30 15.32
N PHE A 530 1.79 9.23 16.10
CA PHE A 530 0.34 9.35 16.27
C PHE A 530 -0.27 9.99 15.02
N MET A 531 -1.34 9.36 14.54
CA MET A 531 -1.92 9.61 13.23
C MET A 531 -3.25 10.34 13.34
N PHE A 532 -3.35 11.50 12.69
CA PHE A 532 -4.53 12.36 12.69
C PHE A 532 -5.22 12.35 11.33
N ARG A 533 -6.56 12.38 11.30
CA ARG A 533 -7.35 12.54 10.07
C ARG A 533 -7.97 13.94 10.02
N PRO A 534 -7.71 14.74 8.97
CA PRO A 534 -8.39 16.02 8.77
C PRO A 534 -9.83 15.81 8.30
N ARG A 535 -10.78 16.50 8.94
CA ARG A 535 -12.15 16.72 8.47
C ARG A 535 -12.33 18.19 8.08
N PRO A 536 -12.69 18.51 6.82
CA PRO A 536 -12.92 19.89 6.39
C PRO A 536 -14.12 20.52 7.11
N LEU A 537 -14.15 21.86 7.19
CA LEU A 537 -15.16 22.64 7.93
C LEU A 537 -16.62 22.49 7.46
N ASN A 538 -16.87 21.84 6.32
CA ASN A 538 -18.18 21.79 5.67
C ASN A 538 -18.68 20.33 5.52
N ALA A 539 -18.45 19.50 6.54
CA ALA A 539 -18.79 18.07 6.55
C ALA A 539 -19.59 17.69 7.80
N ASP A 540 -20.77 18.29 7.92
CA ASP A 540 -21.88 17.85 8.77
C ASP A 540 -23.01 17.30 7.86
#